data_AF-A0A966MXH5-F1
#
_entry.id   AF-A0A966MXH5-F1
#
_cell.length_a   1.000
_cell.length_b   1.000
_cell.length_c   1.000
_cell.angle_alpha   90.00
_cell.angle_beta   90.00
_cell.angle_gamma   90.00
#
_symmetry.space_group_name_H-M   'P 1'
#
loop_
_entity.id
_entity.type
_entity.pdbx_description
1 polymer ?
#
loop_
_entity_poly.entity_id
_entity_poly.type
_entity_poly.pdbx_seq_one_letter_code
_entity_poly.pdbx_strand_id
1 'polypeptide(L)'
;SSGIPTDDGPITNITLSGADAWQNLAQGSAWRWISHETGHLFGLHDLYVNPGPAVYGTWDLMSNNWSVGAIEINSWNRYLLGWISDSQINCLNSADINSTGVTQLINPIERINDLNKAVVVRLSSSKILVIESRRSEGLDVLTPAQEGSLVYTVDMTIQSIKGGWQVQRRPGSTNPEFTDAALHLGDVITVEGLRIEVVGHDTNGDTVKISKP
;
A
#
# COMPACT_ATOMS: atom_id res chain seq x y z
N SER A 1 29.65 -6.30 19.59
CA SER A 1 28.68 -5.39 18.98
C SER A 1 27.99 -6.14 17.84
N SER A 2 26.68 -5.98 17.69
CA SER A 2 26.00 -6.32 16.44
C SER A 2 26.53 -5.42 15.33
N GLY A 3 26.83 -5.95 14.13
CA GLY A 3 27.29 -5.18 12.96
C GLY A 3 28.61 -5.67 12.35
N ILE A 4 28.93 -5.20 11.13
CA ILE A 4 30.20 -5.49 10.43
C ILE A 4 31.28 -4.55 10.99
N PRO A 5 32.42 -5.06 11.51
CA PRO A 5 33.46 -4.22 12.10
C PRO A 5 34.23 -3.42 11.04
N THR A 6 34.46 -2.14 11.32
CA THR A 6 35.40 -1.28 10.58
C THR A 6 36.25 -0.47 11.57
N ASP A 7 37.28 0.22 11.06
CA ASP A 7 38.14 1.11 11.85
C ASP A 7 37.36 2.32 12.45
N ASP A 8 36.21 2.66 11.87
CA ASP A 8 35.33 3.75 12.31
C ASP A 8 34.21 3.28 13.27
N GLY A 9 34.15 1.97 13.56
CA GLY A 9 33.12 1.35 14.40
C GLY A 9 32.22 0.35 13.64
N PRO A 10 31.35 -0.37 14.34
CA PRO A 10 30.49 -1.37 13.69
C PRO A 10 29.44 -0.70 12.80
N ILE A 11 29.38 -1.09 11.53
CA ILE A 11 28.27 -0.72 10.65
C ILE A 11 27.09 -1.63 10.96
N THR A 12 25.97 -1.04 11.37
CA THR A 12 24.76 -1.77 11.81
C THR A 12 23.63 -1.78 10.78
N ASN A 13 23.67 -0.89 9.79
CA ASN A 13 22.64 -0.75 8.76
C ASN A 13 23.28 -0.92 7.38
N ILE A 14 23.08 -2.08 6.77
CA ILE A 14 23.68 -2.42 5.47
C ILE A 14 22.62 -3.10 4.61
N THR A 15 22.54 -2.68 3.35
CA THR A 15 21.93 -3.48 2.29
C THR A 15 23.04 -4.05 1.41
N LEU A 16 22.93 -5.34 1.06
CA LEU A 16 23.84 -6.02 0.15
C LEU A 16 23.00 -6.64 -0.96
N SER A 17 23.39 -6.38 -2.21
CA SER A 17 22.75 -6.99 -3.38
C SER A 17 23.63 -8.13 -3.90
N GLY A 18 23.03 -9.30 -4.11
CA GLY A 18 23.68 -10.46 -4.70
C GLY A 18 23.56 -10.49 -6.23
N ALA A 19 24.07 -11.57 -6.83
CA ALA A 19 23.96 -11.78 -8.28
C ALA A 19 22.50 -11.95 -8.75
N ASP A 20 21.60 -12.35 -7.86
CA ASP A 20 20.16 -12.52 -8.07
C ASP A 20 19.46 -11.24 -8.56
N ALA A 21 19.89 -10.06 -8.07
CA ALA A 21 19.41 -8.77 -8.57
C ALA A 21 19.69 -8.53 -10.08
N TRP A 22 20.62 -9.31 -10.65
CA TRP A 22 21.08 -9.18 -12.04
C TRP A 22 20.70 -10.38 -12.91
N GLN A 23 20.12 -11.43 -12.34
CA GLN A 23 19.84 -12.68 -13.06
C GLN A 23 18.56 -12.63 -13.91
N ASN A 24 17.60 -11.76 -13.60
CA ASN A 24 16.30 -11.71 -14.27
C ASN A 24 15.87 -10.29 -14.69
N LEU A 25 16.76 -9.56 -15.37
CA LEU A 25 16.48 -8.20 -15.90
C LEU A 25 15.24 -8.15 -16.83
N ALA A 26 14.83 -9.27 -17.41
CA ALA A 26 13.65 -9.38 -18.26
C ALA A 26 12.32 -9.40 -17.47
N GLN A 27 12.34 -9.73 -16.18
CA GLN A 27 11.15 -9.78 -15.31
C GLN A 27 11.03 -8.56 -14.39
N GLY A 28 12.10 -7.80 -14.22
CA GLY A 28 12.13 -6.55 -13.45
C GLY A 28 13.51 -5.90 -13.55
N SER A 29 13.63 -4.62 -13.19
CA SER A 29 14.89 -3.89 -13.29
C SER A 29 15.70 -4.00 -12.00
N ALA A 30 17.03 -4.14 -12.10
CA ALA A 30 17.95 -4.18 -10.95
C ALA A 30 17.77 -2.99 -9.99
N TRP A 31 17.32 -1.84 -10.49
CA TRP A 31 17.04 -0.68 -9.65
C TRP A 31 15.88 -0.90 -8.67
N ARG A 32 14.85 -1.70 -9.02
CA ARG A 32 13.72 -1.98 -8.11
C ARG A 32 14.16 -2.86 -6.95
N TRP A 33 15.02 -3.83 -7.23
CA TRP A 33 15.63 -4.66 -6.18
C TRP A 33 16.39 -3.81 -5.17
N ILE A 34 17.36 -3.01 -5.63
CA ILE A 34 18.13 -2.18 -4.70
C ILE A 34 17.26 -1.14 -3.98
N SER A 35 16.23 -0.60 -4.63
CA SER A 35 15.27 0.29 -3.98
C SER A 35 14.45 -0.40 -2.89
N HIS A 36 14.03 -1.65 -3.10
CA HIS A 36 13.36 -2.48 -2.08
C HIS A 36 14.25 -2.67 -0.86
N GLU A 37 15.50 -3.11 -1.09
CA GLU A 37 16.45 -3.32 0.00
C GLU A 37 16.83 -2.01 0.71
N THR A 38 16.86 -0.90 -0.03
CA THR A 38 17.04 0.43 0.56
C THR A 38 15.84 0.82 1.42
N GLY A 39 14.62 0.40 1.07
CA GLY A 39 13.41 0.57 1.88
C GLY A 39 13.56 -0.03 3.28
N HIS A 40 14.22 -1.17 3.43
CA HIS A 40 14.52 -1.76 4.74
C HIS A 40 15.46 -0.89 5.59
N LEU A 41 16.38 -0.14 4.97
CA LEU A 41 17.21 0.83 5.70
C LEU A 41 16.39 2.00 6.25
N PHE A 42 15.25 2.30 5.63
CA PHE A 42 14.28 3.27 6.14
C PHE A 42 13.25 2.66 7.10
N GLY A 43 13.38 1.37 7.44
CA GLY A 43 12.50 0.69 8.38
C GLY A 43 11.21 0.13 7.76
N LEU A 44 11.10 0.08 6.43
CA LEU A 44 9.96 -0.55 5.77
C LEU A 44 10.03 -2.08 5.90
N HIS A 45 8.88 -2.72 6.09
CA HIS A 45 8.74 -4.16 6.20
C HIS A 45 8.43 -4.81 4.84
N ASP A 46 8.77 -6.09 4.69
CA ASP A 46 8.26 -6.92 3.61
C ASP A 46 6.76 -7.14 3.76
N LEU A 47 6.02 -6.86 2.70
CA LEU A 47 4.56 -6.97 2.68
C LEU A 47 4.06 -8.31 2.11
N TYR A 48 4.94 -9.08 1.45
CA TYR A 48 4.62 -10.41 0.95
C TYR A 48 4.53 -11.45 2.06
N VAL A 49 4.11 -12.67 1.71
CA VAL A 49 4.05 -13.81 2.63
C VAL A 49 5.00 -14.89 2.15
N ASN A 50 5.83 -15.41 3.06
CA ASN A 50 6.68 -16.55 2.77
C ASN A 50 6.82 -17.50 3.99
N PRO A 51 6.50 -18.81 3.85
CA PRO A 51 5.75 -19.41 2.74
C PRO A 51 4.26 -19.04 2.82
N GLY A 52 3.61 -18.87 1.67
CA GLY A 52 2.16 -18.66 1.61
C GLY A 52 1.72 -17.90 0.36
N PRO A 53 0.41 -17.81 0.10
CA PRO A 53 -0.12 -16.99 -0.98
C PRO A 53 0.09 -15.50 -0.68
N ALA A 54 0.19 -14.69 -1.74
CA ALA A 54 0.18 -13.25 -1.60
C ALA A 54 -1.11 -12.78 -0.89
N VAL A 55 -0.98 -11.73 -0.07
CA VAL A 55 -2.12 -11.04 0.57
C VAL A 55 -2.15 -9.55 0.24
N TYR A 56 -1.00 -8.98 -0.14
CA TYR A 56 -0.89 -7.61 -0.61
C TYR A 56 -0.75 -7.51 -2.13
N GLY A 57 -0.27 -8.58 -2.78
CA GLY A 57 -0.13 -8.62 -4.24
C GLY A 57 0.97 -7.69 -4.76
N THR A 58 0.81 -7.18 -5.98
CA THR A 58 1.84 -6.36 -6.64
C THR A 58 1.80 -4.88 -6.27
N TRP A 59 0.98 -4.44 -5.31
CA TRP A 59 0.64 -3.02 -5.14
C TRP A 59 1.71 -2.13 -4.50
N ASP A 60 2.88 -2.67 -4.13
CA ASP A 60 3.95 -1.91 -3.48
C ASP A 60 5.30 -2.59 -3.75
N LEU A 61 6.34 -1.79 -3.94
CA LEU A 61 7.73 -2.25 -4.10
C LEU A 61 8.18 -3.20 -2.98
N MET A 62 7.73 -2.96 -1.74
CA MET A 62 8.00 -3.78 -0.56
C MET A 62 7.19 -5.09 -0.53
N SER A 63 6.24 -5.25 -1.44
CA SER A 63 5.47 -6.49 -1.62
C SER A 63 6.00 -7.32 -2.79
N ASN A 64 6.22 -6.70 -3.95
CA ASN A 64 6.74 -7.38 -5.13
C ASN A 64 7.61 -6.43 -5.95
N ASN A 65 8.91 -6.48 -5.68
CA ASN A 65 9.91 -5.66 -6.37
C ASN A 65 10.19 -6.09 -7.82
N TRP A 66 9.64 -7.22 -8.26
CA TRP A 66 9.68 -7.67 -9.65
C TRP A 66 8.45 -7.22 -10.45
N SER A 67 7.45 -6.62 -9.82
CA SER A 67 6.29 -6.11 -10.54
C SER A 67 6.72 -5.09 -11.61
N VAL A 68 6.09 -5.21 -12.78
CA VAL A 68 6.14 -4.22 -13.87
C VAL A 68 4.87 -3.37 -13.93
N GLY A 69 3.91 -3.62 -13.02
CA GLY A 69 2.64 -2.92 -12.92
C GLY A 69 2.68 -1.83 -11.84
N ALA A 70 1.89 -2.00 -10.78
CA ALA A 70 2.02 -1.19 -9.57
C ALA A 70 3.36 -1.46 -8.87
N ILE A 71 4.01 -0.40 -8.38
CA ILE A 71 5.21 -0.43 -7.52
C ILE A 71 5.30 0.79 -6.59
N GLU A 72 4.36 1.74 -6.61
CA GLU A 72 4.39 2.85 -5.67
C GLU A 72 4.36 2.38 -4.22
N ILE A 73 5.17 3.05 -3.38
CA ILE A 73 5.09 2.85 -1.92
C ILE A 73 3.72 3.34 -1.45
N ASN A 74 3.01 2.50 -0.72
CA ASN A 74 1.67 2.77 -0.23
C ASN A 74 1.63 3.97 0.73
N SER A 75 0.47 4.60 0.84
CA SER A 75 0.27 5.81 1.63
C SER A 75 0.66 5.63 3.10
N TRP A 76 0.36 4.49 3.73
CA TRP A 76 0.76 4.26 5.12
C TRP A 76 2.28 4.25 5.32
N ASN A 77 3.01 3.57 4.44
CA ASN A 77 4.46 3.56 4.48
C ASN A 77 5.05 4.95 4.19
N ARG A 78 4.51 5.68 3.20
CA ARG A 78 4.93 7.07 2.92
C ARG A 78 4.68 8.01 4.10
N TYR A 79 3.57 7.81 4.81
CA TYR A 79 3.24 8.57 6.02
C TYR A 79 4.26 8.33 7.13
N LEU A 80 4.58 7.06 7.42
CA LEU A 80 5.59 6.70 8.42
C LEU A 80 6.97 7.29 8.12
N LEU A 81 7.33 7.41 6.84
CA LEU A 81 8.58 8.02 6.40
C LEU A 81 8.56 9.56 6.38
N GLY A 82 7.41 10.18 6.64
CA GLY A 82 7.22 11.63 6.55
C GLY A 82 7.25 12.17 5.11
N TRP A 83 7.04 11.33 4.10
CA TRP A 83 6.99 11.74 2.69
C TRP A 83 5.66 12.36 2.30
N ILE A 84 4.60 12.03 3.05
CA ILE A 84 3.32 12.73 3.01
C ILE A 84 2.99 13.23 4.41
N SER A 85 2.41 14.42 4.47
CA SER A 85 2.14 15.14 5.72
C SER A 85 0.82 14.71 6.37
N ASP A 86 0.64 15.05 7.64
CA ASP A 86 -0.63 14.86 8.37
C ASP A 86 -1.82 15.50 7.63
N SER A 87 -1.64 16.66 6.98
CA SER A 87 -2.70 17.33 6.21
C SER A 87 -3.14 16.57 4.96
N GLN A 88 -2.34 15.61 4.50
CA GLN A 88 -2.63 14.77 3.34
C GLN A 88 -3.26 13.42 3.74
N ILE A 89 -3.49 13.17 5.03
CA ILE A 89 -4.15 11.96 5.50
C ILE A 89 -5.40 12.34 6.27
N ASN A 90 -6.54 11.77 5.88
CA ASN A 90 -7.74 11.86 6.69
C ASN A 90 -7.83 10.67 7.66
N CYS A 91 -7.52 10.93 8.93
CA CYS A 91 -7.61 9.93 10.00
C CYS A 91 -9.02 9.88 10.58
N LEU A 92 -9.65 8.71 10.51
CA LEU A 92 -10.94 8.40 11.11
C LEU A 92 -10.79 7.33 12.21
N ASN A 93 -11.78 7.25 13.09
CA ASN A 93 -11.88 6.18 14.07
C ASN A 93 -13.17 5.38 13.81
N SER A 94 -13.06 4.06 13.68
CA SER A 94 -14.21 3.19 13.36
C SER A 94 -15.34 3.30 14.40
N ALA A 95 -15.00 3.62 15.65
CA ALA A 95 -15.97 3.84 16.72
C ALA A 95 -16.90 5.04 16.43
N ASP A 96 -16.38 6.08 15.77
CA ASP A 96 -17.08 7.35 15.54
C ASP A 96 -17.88 7.36 14.21
N ILE A 97 -17.67 6.36 13.36
CA ILE A 97 -18.40 6.20 12.10
C ILE A 97 -19.79 5.60 12.38
N ASN A 98 -20.83 6.19 11.77
CA ASN A 98 -22.22 5.74 11.84
C ASN A 98 -22.78 5.47 10.41
N SER A 99 -24.08 5.21 10.30
CA SER A 99 -24.74 4.89 9.02
C SER A 99 -24.83 6.06 8.04
N THR A 100 -24.77 7.32 8.50
CA THR A 100 -24.63 8.48 7.62
C THR A 100 -23.31 8.43 6.85
N GLY A 101 -22.24 8.02 7.55
CA GLY A 101 -20.90 7.86 6.99
C GLY A 101 -20.17 9.18 6.74
N VAL A 102 -18.95 9.04 6.21
CA VAL A 102 -18.05 10.12 5.83
C VAL A 102 -17.63 9.91 4.39
N THR A 103 -17.74 10.95 3.57
CA THR A 103 -17.33 10.92 2.16
C THR A 103 -16.07 11.73 1.97
N GLN A 104 -15.07 11.16 1.30
CA GLN A 104 -13.76 11.77 1.09
C GLN A 104 -13.32 11.62 -0.36
N LEU A 105 -12.82 12.70 -0.95
CA LEU A 105 -12.06 12.64 -2.20
C LEU A 105 -10.61 12.29 -1.87
N ILE A 106 -10.08 11.29 -2.55
CA ILE A 106 -8.72 10.78 -2.38
C ILE A 106 -7.98 10.99 -3.70
N ASN A 107 -6.94 11.81 -3.68
CA ASN A 107 -6.09 12.07 -4.84
C ASN A 107 -5.09 10.92 -5.05
N PRO A 108 -4.76 10.56 -6.30
CA PRO A 108 -3.83 9.46 -6.57
C PRO A 108 -2.51 9.60 -5.83
N ILE A 109 -2.01 8.51 -5.26
CA ILE A 109 -0.79 8.49 -4.44
C ILE A 109 0.45 8.83 -5.27
N GLU A 110 0.43 8.48 -6.56
CA GLU A 110 1.44 8.74 -7.57
C GLU A 110 1.67 10.26 -7.77
N ARG A 111 0.62 11.06 -7.61
CA ARG A 111 0.62 12.48 -7.99
C ARG A 111 1.29 13.35 -6.93
N ILE A 112 2.22 14.20 -7.33
CA ILE A 112 2.89 15.12 -6.38
C ILE A 112 2.02 16.37 -6.18
N ASN A 113 1.36 16.48 -5.03
CA ASN A 113 0.62 17.65 -4.55
C ASN A 113 0.28 17.53 -3.06
N ASP A 114 -0.24 18.60 -2.47
CA ASP A 114 -0.58 18.68 -1.04
C ASP A 114 -2.04 18.30 -0.73
N LEU A 115 -2.72 17.59 -1.64
CA LEU A 115 -4.11 17.16 -1.46
C LEU A 115 -4.19 15.84 -0.68
N ASN A 116 -5.39 15.53 -0.17
CA ASN A 116 -5.66 14.29 0.56
C ASN A 116 -5.25 13.04 -0.26
N LYS A 117 -4.34 12.23 0.27
CA LYS A 117 -3.73 11.05 -0.36
C LYS A 117 -4.31 9.73 0.12
N ALA A 118 -4.86 9.69 1.32
CA ALA A 118 -5.51 8.50 1.83
C ALA A 118 -6.49 8.81 2.96
N VAL A 119 -7.44 7.89 3.15
CA VAL A 119 -8.22 7.80 4.38
C VAL A 119 -7.67 6.64 5.20
N VAL A 120 -7.33 6.90 6.46
CA VAL A 120 -6.88 5.88 7.41
C VAL A 120 -7.91 5.75 8.51
N VAL A 121 -8.52 4.58 8.65
CA VAL A 121 -9.51 4.30 9.70
C VAL A 121 -8.86 3.43 10.77
N ARG A 122 -8.76 3.94 11.99
CA ARG A 122 -8.36 3.15 13.15
C ARG A 122 -9.42 2.09 13.44
N LEU A 123 -9.03 0.82 13.39
CA LEU A 123 -9.89 -0.32 13.71
C LEU A 123 -9.68 -0.79 15.15
N SER A 124 -8.43 -0.78 15.63
CA SER A 124 -8.05 -1.10 17.01
C SER A 124 -6.82 -0.29 17.45
N SER A 125 -6.16 -0.66 18.55
CA SER A 125 -4.86 -0.09 18.94
C SER A 125 -3.70 -0.51 18.04
N SER A 126 -3.86 -1.57 17.24
CA SER A 126 -2.78 -2.14 16.43
C SER A 126 -3.16 -2.40 14.97
N LYS A 127 -4.44 -2.19 14.61
CA LYS A 127 -4.96 -2.45 13.28
C LYS A 127 -5.65 -1.22 12.69
N ILE A 128 -5.37 -0.96 11.41
CA ILE A 128 -5.97 0.12 10.63
C ILE A 128 -6.50 -0.41 9.30
N LEU A 129 -7.46 0.30 8.72
CA LEU A 129 -7.89 0.20 7.34
C LEU A 129 -7.37 1.43 6.59
N VAL A 130 -6.80 1.23 5.41
CA VAL A 130 -6.28 2.30 4.56
C VAL A 130 -6.98 2.22 3.21
N ILE A 131 -7.34 3.39 2.70
CA ILE A 131 -7.96 3.58 1.39
C ILE A 131 -7.15 4.62 0.65
N GLU A 132 -6.60 4.26 -0.50
CA GLU A 132 -5.82 5.15 -1.37
C GLU A 132 -6.29 5.02 -2.82
N SER A 133 -6.15 6.09 -3.60
CA SER A 133 -6.43 6.08 -5.04
C SER A 133 -5.16 5.68 -5.79
N ARG A 134 -5.28 4.75 -6.73
CA ARG A 134 -4.20 4.28 -7.62
C ARG A 134 -4.53 4.56 -9.07
N ARG A 135 -3.55 5.08 -9.81
CA ARG A 135 -3.65 5.43 -11.24
C ARG A 135 -2.39 5.03 -11.98
N SER A 136 -2.45 4.90 -13.30
CA SER A 136 -1.26 4.72 -14.14
C SER A 136 -0.48 6.03 -14.28
N GLU A 137 0.02 6.54 -13.15
CA GLU A 137 0.83 7.76 -13.01
C GLU A 137 2.13 7.41 -12.26
N GLY A 138 3.09 8.33 -12.20
CA GLY A 138 4.30 8.14 -11.39
C GLY A 138 5.08 6.88 -11.75
N LEU A 139 5.30 6.01 -10.76
CA LEU A 139 5.98 4.72 -10.94
C LEU A 139 5.02 3.58 -11.30
N ASP A 140 3.71 3.77 -11.14
CA ASP A 140 2.70 2.75 -11.44
C ASP A 140 2.41 2.69 -12.94
N VAL A 141 2.40 1.47 -13.48
CA VAL A 141 1.97 1.18 -14.86
C VAL A 141 0.75 0.29 -14.81
N LEU A 142 -0.43 0.89 -14.91
CA LEU A 142 -1.71 0.19 -14.73
C LEU A 142 -2.52 0.23 -16.02
N THR A 143 -3.26 -0.84 -16.29
CA THR A 143 -4.34 -0.77 -17.28
C THR A 143 -5.56 -0.05 -16.68
N PRO A 144 -6.45 0.53 -17.48
CA PRO A 144 -7.66 1.18 -16.97
C PRO A 144 -8.54 0.31 -16.07
N ALA A 145 -8.46 -1.02 -16.22
CA ALA A 145 -9.22 -1.98 -15.41
C ALA A 145 -8.57 -2.28 -14.04
N GLN A 146 -7.36 -1.78 -13.80
CA GLN A 146 -6.63 -1.93 -12.54
C GLN A 146 -6.64 -0.63 -11.73
N GLU A 147 -6.90 0.51 -12.36
CA GLU A 147 -6.99 1.79 -11.66
C GLU A 147 -8.22 1.84 -10.73
N GLY A 148 -8.08 2.48 -9.57
CA GLY A 148 -9.21 2.65 -8.64
C GLY A 148 -8.76 2.84 -7.20
N SER A 149 -9.70 2.65 -6.28
CA SER A 149 -9.43 2.75 -4.84
C SER A 149 -8.90 1.44 -4.30
N LEU A 150 -7.61 1.41 -3.95
CA LEU A 150 -7.01 0.28 -3.26
C LEU A 150 -7.37 0.36 -1.78
N VAL A 151 -7.98 -0.71 -1.25
CA VAL A 151 -8.36 -0.83 0.15
C VAL A 151 -7.53 -1.94 0.77
N TYR A 152 -6.85 -1.68 1.88
CA TYR A 152 -6.06 -2.69 2.60
C TYR A 152 -6.08 -2.47 4.10
N THR A 153 -5.86 -3.53 4.87
CA THR A 153 -5.64 -3.41 6.31
C THR A 153 -4.16 -3.49 6.62
N VAL A 154 -3.74 -2.85 7.72
CA VAL A 154 -2.40 -2.98 8.30
C VAL A 154 -2.55 -3.39 9.76
N ASP A 155 -1.95 -4.53 10.13
CA ASP A 155 -1.95 -5.06 11.49
C ASP A 155 -0.52 -5.18 12.01
N MET A 156 -0.16 -4.29 12.93
CA MET A 156 1.18 -4.18 13.50
C MET A 156 1.51 -5.30 14.50
N THR A 157 0.57 -6.21 14.78
CA THR A 157 0.86 -7.43 15.58
C THR A 157 1.43 -8.56 14.73
N ILE A 158 1.35 -8.45 13.41
CA ILE A 158 1.84 -9.45 12.45
C ILE A 158 3.23 -9.06 11.98
N GLN A 159 4.18 -9.99 12.10
CA GLN A 159 5.58 -9.77 11.71
C GLN A 159 5.75 -9.62 10.18
N SER A 160 6.87 -9.03 9.77
CA SER A 160 7.33 -8.99 8.36
C SER A 160 7.25 -10.38 7.73
N ILE A 161 6.92 -10.45 6.44
CA ILE A 161 6.82 -11.72 5.68
C ILE A 161 5.64 -12.61 6.13
N LYS A 162 4.77 -12.15 7.03
CA LYS A 162 3.59 -12.88 7.54
C LYS A 162 2.26 -12.23 7.18
N GLY A 163 2.25 -11.22 6.31
CA GLY A 163 1.02 -10.64 5.77
C GLY A 163 0.34 -9.67 6.72
N GLY A 164 1.12 -8.78 7.34
CA GLY A 164 0.60 -7.68 8.16
C GLY A 164 -0.16 -6.63 7.35
N TRP A 165 0.08 -6.56 6.04
CA TRP A 165 -0.71 -5.77 5.10
C TRP A 165 -1.57 -6.69 4.25
N GLN A 166 -2.87 -6.42 4.13
CA GLN A 166 -3.80 -7.28 3.40
C GLN A 166 -4.78 -6.49 2.55
N VAL A 167 -4.68 -6.65 1.23
CA VAL A 167 -5.58 -6.00 0.25
C VAL A 167 -6.96 -6.64 0.29
N GLN A 168 -7.97 -5.79 0.23
CA GLN A 168 -9.38 -6.15 0.17
C GLN A 168 -9.84 -6.10 -1.28
N ARG A 169 -10.41 -7.21 -1.75
CA ARG A 169 -10.82 -7.38 -3.15
C ARG A 169 -12.12 -6.66 -3.44
N ARG A 170 -12.20 -5.96 -4.57
CA ARG A 170 -13.47 -5.57 -5.18
C ARG A 170 -14.34 -6.80 -5.50
N PRO A 171 -15.68 -6.65 -5.63
CA PRO A 171 -16.54 -7.74 -6.09
C PRO A 171 -16.08 -8.31 -7.45
N GLY A 172 -15.91 -9.63 -7.52
CA GLY A 172 -15.50 -10.34 -8.74
C GLY A 172 -13.99 -10.39 -9.00
N SER A 173 -13.16 -9.76 -8.16
CA SER A 173 -11.70 -9.90 -8.23
C SER A 173 -11.27 -11.32 -7.87
N THR A 174 -10.40 -11.92 -8.69
CA THR A 174 -9.95 -13.30 -8.53
C THR A 174 -8.45 -13.49 -8.78
N ASN A 175 -7.74 -12.46 -9.29
CA ASN A 175 -6.33 -12.60 -9.59
C ASN A 175 -5.51 -12.88 -8.31
N PRO A 176 -4.69 -13.95 -8.26
CA PRO A 176 -3.95 -14.32 -7.05
C PRO A 176 -2.99 -13.22 -6.55
N GLU A 177 -2.49 -12.38 -7.46
CA GLU A 177 -1.59 -11.26 -7.16
C GLU A 177 -2.33 -9.93 -6.94
N PHE A 178 -3.66 -9.98 -6.78
CA PHE A 178 -4.53 -8.83 -6.47
C PHE A 178 -4.48 -7.70 -7.50
N THR A 179 -3.97 -7.94 -8.71
CA THR A 179 -3.85 -6.91 -9.75
C THR A 179 -5.21 -6.35 -10.18
N ASP A 180 -6.30 -7.06 -9.93
CA ASP A 180 -7.69 -6.69 -10.21
C ASP A 180 -8.49 -6.27 -8.95
N ALA A 181 -7.81 -5.97 -7.84
CA ALA A 181 -8.46 -5.78 -6.54
C ALA A 181 -9.00 -4.36 -6.28
N ALA A 182 -8.45 -3.32 -6.91
CA ALA A 182 -8.82 -1.93 -6.68
C ALA A 182 -10.30 -1.68 -7.00
N LEU A 183 -11.01 -0.97 -6.13
CA LEU A 183 -12.45 -0.73 -6.29
C LEU A 183 -12.71 0.32 -7.37
N HIS A 184 -13.73 0.07 -8.18
CA HIS A 184 -14.24 0.98 -9.20
C HIS A 184 -15.51 1.69 -8.75
N LEU A 185 -15.92 2.72 -9.50
CA LEU A 185 -17.18 3.43 -9.28
C LEU A 185 -18.37 2.46 -9.13
N GLY A 186 -19.11 2.60 -8.04
CA GLY A 186 -20.26 1.76 -7.70
C GLY A 186 -19.91 0.46 -6.98
N ASP A 187 -18.63 0.08 -6.88
CA ASP A 187 -18.24 -1.05 -6.07
C ASP A 187 -18.44 -0.75 -4.59
N VAL A 188 -18.83 -1.81 -3.87
CA VAL A 188 -19.02 -1.77 -2.44
C VAL A 188 -18.46 -3.03 -1.81
N ILE A 189 -17.69 -2.85 -0.74
CA ILE A 189 -17.24 -3.94 0.13
C ILE A 189 -17.55 -3.64 1.59
N THR A 190 -17.48 -4.68 2.42
CA THR A 190 -17.51 -4.55 3.87
C THR A 190 -16.21 -5.10 4.45
N VAL A 191 -15.51 -4.30 5.24
CA VAL A 191 -14.24 -4.66 5.87
C VAL A 191 -14.34 -4.31 7.35
N GLU A 192 -14.20 -5.31 8.22
CA GLU A 192 -14.18 -5.10 9.69
C GLU A 192 -15.40 -4.30 10.21
N GLY A 193 -16.58 -4.55 9.62
CA GLY A 193 -17.84 -3.89 9.97
C GLY A 193 -18.04 -2.49 9.35
N LEU A 194 -17.12 -2.02 8.53
CA LEU A 194 -17.25 -0.77 7.76
C LEU A 194 -17.66 -1.08 6.32
N ARG A 195 -18.66 -0.35 5.82
CA ARG A 195 -19.05 -0.33 4.41
C ARG A 195 -18.20 0.71 3.69
N ILE A 196 -17.50 0.29 2.64
CA ILE A 196 -16.68 1.16 1.77
C ILE A 196 -17.30 1.16 0.38
N GLU A 197 -17.71 2.32 -0.10
CA GLU A 197 -18.39 2.50 -1.38
C GLU A 197 -17.69 3.59 -2.20
N VAL A 198 -17.32 3.28 -3.44
CA VAL A 198 -16.77 4.28 -4.36
C VAL A 198 -17.94 5.00 -5.04
N VAL A 199 -18.13 6.27 -4.71
CA VAL A 199 -19.25 7.11 -5.17
C VAL A 199 -18.84 8.10 -6.26
N GLY A 200 -17.54 8.23 -6.54
CA GLY A 200 -17.02 9.08 -7.60
C GLY A 200 -15.67 8.59 -8.11
N HIS A 201 -15.41 8.80 -9.39
CA HIS A 201 -14.16 8.48 -10.06
C HIS A 201 -13.95 9.51 -11.18
N ASP A 202 -12.92 10.32 -11.06
CA ASP A 202 -12.56 11.32 -12.06
C ASP A 202 -11.04 11.54 -12.14
N THR A 203 -10.61 12.56 -12.88
CA THR A 203 -9.19 12.90 -13.05
C THR A 203 -8.53 13.37 -11.75
N ASN A 204 -9.29 13.79 -10.74
CA ASN A 204 -8.78 14.18 -9.43
C ASN A 204 -8.62 12.99 -8.49
N GLY A 205 -9.20 11.83 -8.79
CA GLY A 205 -9.05 10.60 -8.02
C GLY A 205 -10.38 9.91 -7.77
N ASP A 206 -10.50 9.26 -6.61
CA ASP A 206 -11.69 8.52 -6.22
C ASP A 206 -12.38 9.17 -5.03
N THR A 207 -13.71 9.28 -5.10
CA THR A 207 -14.53 9.71 -3.96
C THR A 207 -15.11 8.48 -3.30
N VAL A 208 -14.77 8.27 -2.02
CA VAL A 208 -15.15 7.09 -1.25
C VAL A 208 -16.02 7.49 -0.07
N LYS A 209 -17.13 6.79 0.11
CA LYS A 209 -17.99 6.86 1.30
C LYS A 209 -17.68 5.70 2.23
N ILE A 210 -17.31 6.02 3.48
CA ILE A 210 -17.15 5.05 4.56
C ILE A 210 -18.30 5.20 5.55
N SER A 211 -19.07 4.14 5.78
CA SER A 211 -20.18 4.14 6.73
C SER A 211 -20.25 2.83 7.52
N LYS A 212 -21.13 2.76 8.51
CA LYS A 212 -21.60 1.46 9.02
C LYS A 212 -22.83 0.99 8.20
N PRO A 213 -23.04 -0.33 8.08
CA PRO A 213 -24.28 -0.89 7.51
C PRO A 213 -25.55 -0.40 8.21
#